data_AF-A0A2S2NW36-F1
#
_entry.id   AF-A0A2S2NW36-F1
#
_cell.length_a   1.000
_cell.length_b   1.000
_cell.length_c   1.000
_cell.angle_alpha   90.00
_cell.angle_beta   90.00
_cell.angle_gamma   90.00
#
_symmetry.space_group_name_H-M   'P 1'
#
loop_
_entity.id
_entity.type
_entity.pdbx_description
1 polymer ?
#
loop_
_entity_poly.entity_id
_entity_poly.type
_entity_poly.pdbx_seq_one_letter_code
_entity_poly.pdbx_strand_id
1 'polypeptide(L)'
;MAHRRLAGGTSSPSSSVTDNENAIRLLESLQNDFKSLSMETKKKYPQIKEASEEAIVKLRNSAAVAADHLQQQQQQQPHHHHHQIYYVVNQILYPVVQGCETKEPKIVKMCLGTIQKLITHRAVDQKGARYITDTLWMLMESGTEHVKVLQSVTLLLTTDCVVRGETLARNLVLCFRLHFTKDSQAVINTAGATVRQLVALVFERVMHEDEQLEQQLKDCSEDDNGHDAQHQRNGIESSAPPQDQRQQQSNRTQPLPQLHHHHQYNGSNISGNDNIAAVSSLNPCAADAYHMFQDLVRLVNTDRPYWLVGMTEMTRTFGLELLESVLSDFQPVFYKVIYCYIHSKSYLQLWR
;
A
#
# COMPACT_ATOMS: atom_id res chain seq x y z
N MET A 1 1.13 21.21 -5.69
CA MET A 1 2.25 20.42 -5.13
C MET A 1 2.55 19.30 -6.12
N ALA A 2 3.82 18.96 -6.32
CA ALA A 2 4.33 18.30 -7.53
C ALA A 2 3.65 16.96 -7.87
N HIS A 3 2.96 16.92 -9.02
CA HIS A 3 2.54 15.69 -9.69
C HIS A 3 3.75 14.87 -10.07
N ARG A 4 3.91 13.67 -9.48
CA ARG A 4 4.87 12.68 -9.96
C ARG A 4 4.07 11.59 -10.70
N ARG A 5 4.11 11.64 -12.03
CA ARG A 5 3.53 10.65 -12.94
C ARG A 5 4.03 9.25 -12.57
N LEU A 6 3.13 8.27 -12.50
CA LEU A 6 3.48 6.85 -12.58
C LEU A 6 3.78 6.54 -14.06
N ALA A 7 5.06 6.45 -14.41
CA ALA A 7 5.48 6.02 -15.73
C ALA A 7 5.37 4.48 -15.82
N GLY A 8 4.52 3.99 -16.73
CA GLY A 8 4.65 2.64 -17.26
C GLY A 8 5.99 2.52 -17.98
N GLY A 9 6.84 1.61 -17.50
CA GLY A 9 8.19 1.42 -18.02
C GLY A 9 8.30 0.12 -18.80
N THR A 10 8.51 0.22 -20.11
CA THR A 10 9.21 -0.81 -20.87
C THR A 10 10.65 -0.87 -20.36
N SER A 11 11.00 -1.95 -19.66
CA SER A 11 12.29 -2.06 -18.96
C SER A 11 13.46 -2.16 -19.96
N SER A 12 14.12 -1.02 -20.21
CA SER A 12 15.38 -0.94 -20.96
C SER A 12 16.56 -1.39 -20.06
N PRO A 13 17.61 -2.06 -20.57
CA PRO A 13 18.73 -2.56 -19.77
C PRO A 13 19.41 -1.50 -18.88
N SER A 14 19.42 -0.24 -19.31
CA SER A 14 19.97 0.90 -18.57
C SER A 14 19.23 1.25 -17.26
N SER A 15 17.93 0.92 -17.17
CA SER A 15 17.13 1.18 -15.96
C SER A 15 17.52 0.24 -14.81
N SER A 16 17.67 -1.07 -15.11
CA SER A 16 18.02 -2.09 -14.12
C SER A 16 19.39 -1.88 -13.45
N VAL A 17 20.38 -1.38 -14.20
CA VAL A 17 21.72 -1.07 -13.67
C VAL A 17 21.64 0.09 -12.67
N THR A 18 20.86 1.13 -13.00
CA THR A 18 20.66 2.30 -12.15
C THR A 18 19.93 1.94 -10.85
N ASP A 19 18.95 1.05 -10.92
CA ASP A 19 18.20 0.58 -9.74
C ASP A 19 19.09 -0.24 -8.80
N ASN A 20 19.95 -1.10 -9.34
CA ASN A 20 20.91 -1.88 -8.55
C ASN A 20 21.96 -0.99 -7.87
N GLU A 21 22.48 0.05 -8.55
CA GLU A 21 23.37 1.03 -7.91
C GLU A 21 22.68 1.78 -6.77
N ASN A 22 21.42 2.18 -6.96
CA ASN A 22 20.65 2.85 -5.93
C ASN A 22 20.38 1.94 -4.72
N ALA A 23 20.13 0.65 -4.96
CA ALA A 23 19.98 -0.35 -3.91
C ALA A 23 21.29 -0.51 -3.10
N ILE A 24 22.45 -0.59 -3.76
CA ILE A 24 23.74 -0.69 -3.06
C ILE A 24 23.99 0.55 -2.19
N ARG A 25 23.79 1.75 -2.74
CA ARG A 25 23.94 3.01 -1.99
C ARG A 25 23.01 3.05 -0.77
N LEU A 26 21.79 2.54 -0.89
CA LEU A 26 20.87 2.41 0.25
C LEU A 26 21.45 1.46 1.32
N LEU A 27 21.89 0.27 0.93
CA LEU A 27 22.44 -0.73 1.86
C LEU A 27 23.68 -0.20 2.60
N GLU A 28 24.56 0.53 1.92
CA GLU A 28 25.73 1.18 2.53
C GLU A 28 25.32 2.29 3.51
N SER A 29 24.33 3.11 3.13
CA SER A 29 23.79 4.16 3.99
C SER A 29 23.16 3.57 5.26
N LEU A 30 22.40 2.48 5.14
CA LEU A 30 21.82 1.76 6.27
C LEU A 30 22.89 1.18 7.20
N GLN A 31 23.98 0.64 6.66
CA GLN A 31 25.10 0.17 7.49
C GLN A 31 25.66 1.28 8.38
N ASN A 32 25.74 2.52 7.88
CA ASN A 32 26.23 3.65 8.66
C ASN A 32 25.23 4.09 9.75
N ASP A 33 23.92 4.01 9.48
CA ASP A 33 22.90 4.24 10.50
C ASP A 33 23.03 3.21 11.64
N PHE A 34 23.16 1.92 11.31
CA PHE A 34 23.29 0.86 12.32
C PHE A 34 24.60 0.93 13.09
N LYS A 35 25.71 1.36 12.48
CA LYS A 35 26.96 1.64 13.21
C LYS A 35 26.75 2.73 14.25
N SER A 36 26.04 3.80 13.87
CA SER A 36 25.73 4.91 14.77
C SER A 36 24.81 4.45 15.90
N LEU A 37 23.77 3.67 15.57
CA LEU A 37 22.82 3.12 16.55
C LEU A 37 23.50 2.18 17.55
N SER A 38 24.37 1.29 17.06
CA SER A 38 25.20 0.40 17.88
C SER A 38 26.06 1.18 18.86
N MET A 39 26.73 2.24 18.40
CA MET A 39 27.57 3.09 19.24
C MET A 39 26.78 3.86 20.32
N GLU A 40 25.57 4.30 19.99
CA GLU A 40 24.68 4.99 20.92
C GLU A 40 24.13 4.04 21.99
N THR A 41 23.82 2.81 21.61
CA THR A 41 23.15 1.82 22.47
C THR A 41 24.10 0.99 23.32
N LYS A 42 25.40 0.92 22.98
CA LYS A 42 26.40 0.03 23.60
C LYS A 42 26.45 -0.03 25.13
N LYS A 43 26.15 1.08 25.82
CA LYS A 43 26.26 1.15 27.29
C LYS A 43 24.98 0.71 27.99
N LYS A 44 23.83 1.22 27.53
CA LYS A 44 22.53 1.03 28.19
C LYS A 44 21.73 -0.13 27.63
N TYR A 45 21.95 -0.49 26.36
CA TYR A 45 21.15 -1.46 25.63
C TYR A 45 22.04 -2.42 24.80
N PRO A 46 22.82 -3.32 25.46
CA PRO A 46 23.73 -4.24 24.76
C PRO A 46 23.04 -5.12 23.72
N GLN A 47 21.80 -5.56 24.00
CA GLN A 47 20.99 -6.36 23.07
C GLN A 47 20.68 -5.64 21.75
N ILE A 48 20.46 -4.32 21.79
CA ILE A 48 20.20 -3.51 20.58
C ILE A 48 21.50 -3.31 19.79
N LYS A 49 22.62 -3.16 20.51
CA LYS A 49 23.97 -3.10 19.92
C LYS A 49 24.28 -4.38 19.16
N GLU A 50 24.05 -5.55 19.74
CA GLU A 50 24.29 -6.86 19.10
C GLU A 50 23.39 -7.05 17.87
N ALA A 51 22.09 -6.77 17.99
CA ALA A 51 21.17 -6.84 16.87
C ALA A 51 21.53 -5.86 15.74
N SER A 52 22.05 -4.67 16.07
CA SER A 52 22.56 -3.70 15.08
C SER A 52 23.82 -4.20 14.38
N GLU A 53 24.74 -4.87 15.10
CA GLU A 53 25.93 -5.48 14.50
C GLU A 53 25.57 -6.63 13.56
N GLU A 54 24.60 -7.46 13.93
CA GLU A 54 24.06 -8.51 13.05
C GLU A 54 23.43 -7.91 11.78
N ALA A 55 22.64 -6.84 11.94
CA ALA A 55 22.05 -6.12 10.80
C ALA A 55 23.12 -5.58 9.83
N ILE A 56 24.23 -5.04 10.34
CA ILE A 56 25.35 -4.56 9.51
C ILE A 56 25.93 -5.70 8.66
N VAL A 57 26.12 -6.89 9.25
CA VAL A 57 26.65 -8.06 8.53
C VAL A 57 25.68 -8.48 7.42
N LYS A 58 24.38 -8.57 7.72
CA LYS A 58 23.34 -8.91 6.74
C LYS A 58 23.30 -7.91 5.57
N LEU A 59 23.35 -6.61 5.86
CA LEU A 59 23.36 -5.55 4.86
C LEU A 59 24.61 -5.61 3.98
N ARG A 60 25.78 -5.86 4.57
CA ARG A 60 27.05 -5.98 3.82
C ARG A 60 27.01 -7.17 2.86
N ASN A 61 26.57 -8.33 3.34
CA ASN A 61 26.45 -9.52 2.50
C ASN A 61 25.48 -9.28 1.35
N SER A 62 24.37 -8.59 1.61
CA SER A 62 23.37 -8.25 0.60
C SER A 62 23.91 -7.26 -0.45
N ALA A 63 24.70 -6.27 -0.01
CA ALA A 63 25.34 -5.32 -0.91
C ALA A 63 26.41 -5.99 -1.79
N ALA A 64 27.18 -6.94 -1.23
CA ALA A 64 28.14 -7.73 -1.99
C ALA A 64 27.45 -8.57 -3.08
N VAL A 65 26.36 -9.27 -2.73
CA VAL A 65 25.56 -10.03 -3.70
C VAL A 65 25.03 -9.11 -4.80
N ALA A 66 24.48 -7.94 -4.45
CA ALA A 66 24.00 -6.96 -5.44
C ALA A 66 25.13 -6.46 -6.36
N ALA A 67 26.34 -6.27 -5.84
CA ALA A 67 27.51 -5.85 -6.62
C ALA A 67 28.00 -6.96 -7.57
N ASP A 68 27.99 -8.22 -7.13
CA ASP A 68 28.35 -9.36 -7.97
C ASP A 68 27.36 -9.53 -9.14
N HIS A 69 26.06 -9.30 -8.89
CA HIS A 69 25.04 -9.28 -9.94
C HIS A 69 25.19 -8.13 -10.95
N LEU A 70 25.78 -7.00 -10.56
CA LEU A 70 26.12 -5.91 -11.49
C LEU A 70 27.29 -6.30 -12.42
N GLN A 71 28.25 -7.07 -11.90
CA GLN A 71 29.41 -7.51 -12.67
C GLN A 71 29.09 -8.68 -13.61
N GLN A 72 28.23 -9.61 -13.16
CA GLN A 72 27.74 -10.70 -13.99
C GLN A 72 26.48 -10.23 -14.74
N GLN A 73 26.64 -9.79 -16.00
CA GLN A 73 25.54 -9.43 -16.94
C GLN A 73 24.57 -10.59 -17.28
N GLN A 74 24.28 -11.51 -16.36
CA GLN A 74 23.36 -12.61 -16.61
C GLN A 74 21.91 -12.17 -16.36
N GLN A 75 21.14 -12.18 -17.44
CA GLN A 75 19.77 -12.72 -17.68
C GLN A 75 18.91 -13.23 -16.50
N GLN A 76 19.12 -12.81 -15.26
CA GLN A 76 18.25 -13.18 -14.15
C GLN A 76 17.00 -12.31 -14.17
N GLN A 77 15.87 -13.00 -14.01
CA GLN A 77 14.55 -12.37 -14.01
C GLN A 77 14.46 -11.30 -12.90
N PRO A 78 13.82 -10.15 -13.18
CA PRO A 78 13.75 -9.00 -12.28
C PRO A 78 13.12 -9.29 -10.90
N HIS A 79 12.40 -10.41 -10.74
CA HIS A 79 11.66 -10.72 -9.50
C HIS A 79 12.55 -11.16 -8.31
N HIS A 80 13.73 -11.76 -8.53
CA HIS A 80 14.54 -12.28 -7.41
C HIS A 80 15.24 -11.18 -6.60
N HIS A 81 15.71 -10.11 -7.26
CA HIS A 81 16.46 -9.04 -6.60
C HIS A 81 15.59 -8.24 -5.62
N HIS A 82 14.35 -7.94 -6.03
CA HIS A 82 13.40 -7.19 -5.23
C HIS A 82 12.97 -7.96 -3.97
N HIS A 83 12.77 -9.27 -4.09
CA HIS A 83 12.48 -10.14 -2.96
C HIS A 83 13.62 -10.17 -1.93
N GLN A 84 14.87 -10.16 -2.39
CA GLN A 84 16.03 -10.17 -1.49
C GLN A 84 16.15 -8.86 -0.69
N ILE A 85 15.90 -7.71 -1.31
CA ILE A 85 15.88 -6.41 -0.62
C ILE A 85 14.81 -6.42 0.48
N TYR A 86 13.57 -6.80 0.16
CA TYR A 86 12.49 -6.84 1.15
C TYR A 86 12.74 -7.83 2.29
N TYR A 87 13.34 -8.98 1.99
CA TYR A 87 13.72 -9.94 3.02
C TYR A 87 14.70 -9.32 4.02
N VAL A 88 15.77 -8.70 3.52
CA VAL A 88 16.81 -8.08 4.36
C VAL A 88 16.25 -6.89 5.12
N VAL A 89 15.44 -6.05 4.47
CA VAL A 89 14.77 -4.91 5.12
C VAL A 89 13.91 -5.37 6.28
N ASN A 90 13.08 -6.39 6.09
CA ASN A 90 12.23 -6.91 7.16
C ASN A 90 13.02 -7.47 8.35
N GLN A 91 14.21 -8.03 8.11
CA GLN A 91 15.09 -8.50 9.18
C GLN A 91 15.73 -7.35 9.96
N ILE A 92 16.14 -6.27 9.28
CA ILE A 92 16.76 -5.11 9.94
C ILE A 92 15.75 -4.20 10.64
N LEU A 93 14.45 -4.35 10.39
CA LEU A 93 13.43 -3.63 11.17
C LEU A 93 13.46 -4.05 12.65
N TYR A 94 13.88 -5.27 12.98
CA TYR A 94 13.94 -5.75 14.36
C TYR A 94 14.77 -4.85 15.31
N PRO A 95 16.08 -4.58 15.07
CA PRO A 95 16.86 -3.67 15.91
C PRO A 95 16.32 -2.23 15.93
N VAL A 96 15.68 -1.79 14.85
CA VAL A 96 15.08 -0.45 14.75
C VAL A 96 13.85 -0.35 15.67
N VAL A 97 12.98 -1.36 15.65
CA VAL A 97 11.79 -1.43 16.53
C VAL A 97 12.24 -1.49 18.00
N GLN A 98 13.22 -2.33 18.32
CA GLN A 98 13.80 -2.40 19.67
C GLN A 98 14.39 -1.05 20.12
N GLY A 99 15.05 -0.32 19.21
CA GLY A 99 15.51 1.04 19.45
C GLY A 99 14.36 2.01 19.77
N CYS A 100 13.24 1.92 19.05
CA CYS A 100 12.04 2.71 19.34
C CYS A 100 11.42 2.36 20.71
N GLU A 101 11.40 1.08 21.10
CA GLU A 101 10.87 0.61 22.39
C GLU A 101 11.62 1.15 23.60
N THR A 102 12.88 1.59 23.44
CA THR A 102 13.64 2.25 24.52
C THR A 102 13.00 3.55 24.99
N LYS A 103 12.19 4.20 24.13
CA LYS A 103 11.57 5.52 24.35
C LYS A 103 12.56 6.66 24.64
N GLU A 104 13.87 6.42 24.45
CA GLU A 104 14.90 7.45 24.59
C GLU A 104 14.91 8.35 23.34
N PRO A 105 14.62 9.66 23.46
CA PRO A 105 14.37 10.52 22.30
C PRO A 105 15.50 10.51 21.25
N LYS A 106 16.75 10.43 21.69
CA LYS A 106 17.90 10.38 20.78
C LYS A 106 17.94 9.08 19.97
N ILE A 107 17.70 7.93 20.60
CA ILE A 107 17.67 6.62 19.94
C ILE A 107 16.46 6.53 19.01
N VAL A 108 15.28 6.94 19.49
CA VAL A 108 14.04 6.98 18.70
C VAL A 108 14.22 7.84 17.44
N LYS A 109 14.85 9.02 17.56
CA LYS A 109 15.14 9.89 16.40
C LYS A 109 16.01 9.21 15.35
N MET A 110 16.98 8.41 15.75
CA MET A 110 17.84 7.65 14.83
C MET A 110 17.05 6.54 14.14
N CYS A 111 16.28 5.77 14.91
CA CYS A 111 15.46 4.67 14.40
C CYS A 111 14.37 5.15 13.42
N LEU A 112 13.67 6.24 13.76
CA LEU A 112 12.72 6.89 12.84
C LEU A 112 13.39 7.41 11.57
N GLY A 113 14.62 7.91 11.66
CA GLY A 113 15.40 8.31 10.49
C GLY A 113 15.67 7.13 9.54
N THR A 114 16.02 5.97 10.09
CA THR A 114 16.20 4.74 9.31
C THR A 114 14.88 4.27 8.70
N ILE A 115 13.76 4.29 9.44
CA ILE A 115 12.42 3.95 8.90
C ILE A 115 12.06 4.87 7.72
N GLN A 116 12.21 6.19 7.90
CA GLN A 116 11.90 7.17 6.85
C GLN A 116 12.77 6.98 5.60
N LYS A 117 14.04 6.61 5.78
CA LYS A 117 14.94 6.28 4.67
C LYS A 117 14.47 5.05 3.89
N LEU A 118 14.08 3.98 4.59
CA LEU A 118 13.54 2.76 3.97
C LEU A 118 12.27 3.05 3.14
N ILE A 119 11.37 3.87 3.69
CA ILE A 119 10.14 4.30 3.00
C ILE A 119 10.50 5.10 1.74
N THR A 120 11.35 6.13 1.87
CA THR A 120 11.73 7.03 0.76
C THR A 120 12.31 6.26 -0.43
N HIS A 121 13.05 5.19 -0.16
CA HIS A 121 13.64 4.33 -1.18
C HIS A 121 12.70 3.21 -1.67
N ARG A 122 11.42 3.21 -1.28
CA ARG A 122 10.42 2.18 -1.65
C ARG A 122 10.87 0.76 -1.32
N ALA A 123 11.64 0.62 -0.24
CA ALA A 123 12.22 -0.64 0.21
C ALA A 123 11.34 -1.34 1.27
N VAL A 124 10.07 -0.95 1.39
CA VAL A 124 9.12 -1.47 2.37
C VAL A 124 8.02 -2.23 1.65
N ASP A 125 7.80 -3.48 2.02
CA ASP A 125 6.66 -4.28 1.56
C ASP A 125 5.47 -4.16 2.52
N GLN A 126 4.34 -4.81 2.20
CA GLN A 126 3.14 -4.73 3.04
C GLN A 126 3.38 -5.23 4.48
N LYS A 127 4.21 -6.27 4.64
CA LYS A 127 4.54 -6.80 5.96
C LYS A 127 5.38 -5.80 6.76
N GLY A 128 6.42 -5.23 6.14
CA GLY A 128 7.23 -4.18 6.74
C GLY A 128 6.42 -2.95 7.12
N ALA A 129 5.47 -2.54 6.27
CA ALA A 129 4.60 -1.41 6.54
C ALA A 129 3.70 -1.63 7.77
N ARG A 130 3.23 -2.86 8.01
CA ARG A 130 2.50 -3.22 9.22
C ARG A 130 3.37 -3.07 10.47
N TYR A 131 4.60 -3.60 10.45
CA TYR A 131 5.54 -3.45 11.58
C TYR A 131 5.90 -1.99 11.86
N ILE A 132 6.10 -1.19 10.81
CA ILE A 132 6.34 0.25 10.94
C ILE A 132 5.13 0.93 11.58
N THR A 133 3.91 0.62 11.11
CA THR A 133 2.67 1.18 11.67
C THR A 133 2.53 0.86 13.16
N ASP A 134 2.83 -0.37 13.56
CA ASP A 134 2.78 -0.78 14.97
C ASP A 134 3.82 -0.05 15.83
N THR A 135 5.01 0.15 15.29
CA THR A 135 6.06 0.95 15.94
C THR A 135 5.65 2.40 16.11
N LEU A 136 5.10 3.02 15.06
CA LEU A 136 4.62 4.41 15.09
C LEU A 136 3.46 4.59 16.08
N TRP A 137 2.56 3.62 16.15
CA TRP A 137 1.47 3.61 17.12
C TRP A 137 2.00 3.58 18.56
N MET A 138 2.96 2.69 18.84
CA MET A 138 3.59 2.58 20.17
C MET A 138 4.30 3.87 20.58
N LEU A 139 4.96 4.56 19.65
CA LEU A 139 5.58 5.87 19.90
C LEU A 139 4.56 7.00 20.11
N MET A 140 3.44 6.99 19.39
CA MET A 140 2.33 7.92 19.62
C MET A 140 1.81 7.77 21.05
N GLU A 141 1.53 6.54 21.50
CA GLU A 141 1.04 6.26 22.85
C GLU A 141 2.07 6.56 23.94
N SER A 142 3.37 6.44 23.64
CA SER A 142 4.43 6.78 24.58
C SER A 142 4.70 8.29 24.69
N GLY A 143 4.02 9.14 23.93
CA GLY A 143 4.24 10.59 23.99
C GLY A 143 5.55 11.04 23.34
N THR A 144 6.21 10.18 22.54
CA THR A 144 7.60 10.41 22.11
C THR A 144 7.66 10.80 20.64
N GLU A 145 8.32 11.94 20.35
CA GLU A 145 8.60 12.40 18.99
C GLU A 145 7.35 12.55 18.09
N HIS A 146 6.20 12.98 18.63
CA HIS A 146 4.91 13.08 17.92
C HIS A 146 4.99 13.71 16.52
N VAL A 147 5.75 14.80 16.36
CA VAL A 147 5.93 15.46 15.06
C VAL A 147 6.64 14.53 14.05
N LYS A 148 7.69 13.81 14.48
CA LYS A 148 8.36 12.83 13.61
C LYS A 148 7.49 11.62 13.33
N VAL A 149 6.65 11.21 14.28
CA VAL A 149 5.68 10.14 14.05
C VAL A 149 4.72 10.56 12.95
N LEU A 150 4.12 11.76 13.02
CA LEU A 150 3.26 12.32 11.96
C LEU A 150 3.97 12.37 10.61
N GLN A 151 5.20 12.88 10.57
CA GLN A 151 5.99 12.94 9.34
C GLN A 151 6.23 11.55 8.74
N SER A 152 6.50 10.54 9.58
CA SER A 152 6.74 9.17 9.14
C SER A 152 5.47 8.52 8.59
N VAL A 153 4.32 8.74 9.22
CA VAL A 153 3.02 8.27 8.73
C VAL A 153 2.70 8.92 7.38
N THR A 154 2.83 10.25 7.28
CA THR A 154 2.59 10.97 6.02
C THR A 154 3.48 10.44 4.91
N LEU A 155 4.77 10.24 5.19
CA LEU A 155 5.72 9.70 4.22
C LEU A 155 5.34 8.27 3.78
N LEU A 156 4.99 7.40 4.73
CA LEU A 156 4.56 6.02 4.47
C LEU A 156 3.35 5.96 3.55
N LEU A 157 2.35 6.81 3.79
CA LEU A 157 1.11 6.80 3.00
C LEU A 157 1.27 7.51 1.64
N THR A 158 2.13 8.50 1.52
CA THR A 158 2.26 9.29 0.27
C THR A 158 3.29 8.74 -0.71
N THR A 159 4.19 7.86 -0.28
CA THR A 159 5.29 7.38 -1.14
C THR A 159 4.82 6.34 -2.16
N ASP A 160 3.95 5.41 -1.74
CA ASP A 160 3.35 4.39 -2.59
C ASP A 160 2.00 3.91 -2.01
N CYS A 161 1.30 3.02 -2.73
CA CYS A 161 0.04 2.44 -2.31
C CYS A 161 0.22 1.09 -1.56
N VAL A 162 1.38 0.85 -0.93
CA VAL A 162 1.64 -0.41 -0.20
C VAL A 162 0.70 -0.57 1.01
N VAL A 163 0.32 0.54 1.64
CA VAL A 163 -0.56 0.57 2.82
C VAL A 163 -2.02 0.73 2.41
N ARG A 164 -2.85 -0.28 2.72
CA ARG A 164 -4.29 -0.37 2.44
C ARG A 164 -5.04 -1.05 3.60
N GLY A 165 -6.37 -0.96 3.61
CA GLY A 165 -7.23 -1.67 4.55
C GLY A 165 -6.97 -1.28 6.01
N GLU A 166 -6.94 -2.28 6.91
CA GLU A 166 -6.77 -2.05 8.35
C GLU A 166 -5.48 -1.29 8.71
N THR A 167 -4.38 -1.54 7.97
CA THR A 167 -3.11 -0.82 8.19
C THR A 167 -3.25 0.67 7.85
N LEU A 168 -3.99 1.01 6.79
CA LEU A 168 -4.30 2.39 6.44
C LEU A 168 -5.16 3.04 7.53
N ALA A 169 -6.21 2.34 7.98
CA ALA A 169 -7.08 2.81 9.06
C ALA A 169 -6.29 3.13 10.33
N ARG A 170 -5.39 2.24 10.77
CA ARG A 170 -4.52 2.46 11.93
C ARG A 170 -3.67 3.73 11.79
N ASN A 171 -3.08 3.96 10.61
CA ASN A 171 -2.29 5.17 10.36
C ASN A 171 -3.14 6.45 10.40
N LEU A 172 -4.36 6.42 9.84
CA LEU A 172 -5.29 7.54 9.90
C LEU A 172 -5.71 7.83 11.35
N VAL A 173 -6.11 6.80 12.10
CA VAL A 173 -6.50 6.93 13.52
C VAL A 173 -5.35 7.51 14.34
N LEU A 174 -4.10 7.12 14.09
CA LEU A 174 -2.93 7.70 14.73
C LEU A 174 -2.92 9.24 14.53
N CYS A 175 -3.05 9.71 13.29
CA CYS A 175 -3.07 11.14 12.99
C CYS A 175 -4.26 11.87 13.65
N PHE A 176 -5.45 11.27 13.65
CA PHE A 176 -6.61 11.85 14.34
C PHE A 176 -6.41 11.92 15.86
N ARG A 177 -5.87 10.86 16.50
CA ARG A 177 -5.58 10.85 17.94
C ARG A 177 -4.58 11.94 18.32
N LEU A 178 -3.57 12.18 17.49
CA LEU A 178 -2.63 13.29 17.69
C LEU A 178 -3.26 14.67 17.46
N HIS A 179 -4.27 14.78 16.60
CA HIS A 179 -4.99 16.05 16.40
C HIS A 179 -5.85 16.42 17.61
N PHE A 180 -6.47 15.42 18.25
CA PHE A 180 -7.31 15.62 19.44
C PHE A 180 -6.57 15.44 20.77
N THR A 181 -5.23 15.42 20.75
CA THR A 181 -4.44 15.41 22.00
C THR A 181 -4.49 16.77 22.71
N LYS A 182 -4.04 16.80 23.96
CA LYS A 182 -3.96 18.02 24.80
C LYS A 182 -2.53 18.50 25.02
N ASP A 183 -1.53 17.83 24.44
CA ASP A 183 -0.12 18.00 24.81
C ASP A 183 0.49 19.30 24.28
N SER A 184 0.44 19.52 22.96
CA SER A 184 1.15 20.63 22.32
C SER A 184 0.39 21.16 21.12
N GLN A 185 0.14 22.47 21.08
CA GLN A 185 -0.56 23.13 19.98
C GLN A 185 0.15 22.94 18.63
N ALA A 186 1.49 22.88 18.64
CA ALA A 186 2.26 22.62 17.43
C ALA A 186 1.96 21.21 16.87
N VAL A 187 1.81 20.21 17.74
CA VAL A 187 1.43 18.84 17.36
C VAL A 187 0.00 18.82 16.82
N ILE A 188 -0.94 19.45 17.54
CA ILE A 188 -2.35 19.53 17.16
C ILE A 188 -2.52 20.15 15.76
N ASN A 189 -1.87 21.29 15.50
CA ASN A 189 -1.95 21.99 14.22
C ASN A 189 -1.35 21.16 13.08
N THR A 190 -0.18 20.56 13.32
CA THR A 190 0.49 19.69 12.34
C THR A 190 -0.39 18.47 12.03
N ALA A 191 -0.89 17.79 13.05
CA ALA A 191 -1.76 16.63 12.92
C ALA A 191 -3.04 16.97 12.15
N GLY A 192 -3.69 18.11 12.45
CA GLY A 192 -4.90 18.52 11.73
C GLY A 192 -4.66 18.75 10.24
N ALA A 193 -3.52 19.36 9.88
CA ALA A 193 -3.13 19.51 8.49
C ALA A 193 -2.85 18.15 7.83
N THR A 194 -2.15 17.26 8.53
CA THR A 194 -1.88 15.89 8.07
C THR A 194 -3.17 15.09 7.88
N VAL A 195 -4.13 15.17 8.79
CA VAL A 195 -5.44 14.48 8.66
C VAL A 195 -6.15 14.92 7.39
N ARG A 196 -6.29 16.23 7.15
CA ARG A 196 -6.92 16.75 5.92
C ARG A 196 -6.22 16.22 4.66
N GLN A 197 -4.89 16.27 4.65
CA GLN A 197 -4.08 15.77 3.55
C GLN A 197 -4.30 14.26 3.31
N LEU A 198 -4.29 13.46 4.37
CA LEU A 198 -4.40 12.01 4.26
C LEU A 198 -5.83 11.56 3.92
N VAL A 199 -6.85 12.26 4.39
CA VAL A 199 -8.24 12.05 3.95
C VAL A 199 -8.34 12.30 2.45
N ALA A 200 -7.84 13.45 1.96
CA ALA A 200 -7.81 13.73 0.52
C ALA A 200 -7.05 12.63 -0.26
N LEU A 201 -5.89 12.22 0.22
CA LEU A 201 -5.06 11.17 -0.39
C LEU A 201 -5.82 9.86 -0.61
N VAL A 202 -6.69 9.44 0.32
CA VAL A 202 -7.46 8.20 0.16
C VAL A 202 -8.41 8.29 -1.04
N PHE A 203 -9.04 9.44 -1.27
CA PHE A 203 -9.90 9.65 -2.44
C PHE A 203 -9.10 9.86 -3.73
N GLU A 204 -7.96 10.54 -3.67
CA GLU A 204 -7.03 10.66 -4.80
C GLU A 204 -6.58 9.28 -5.30
N ARG A 205 -6.30 8.34 -4.38
CA ARG A 205 -5.94 6.96 -4.72
C ARG A 205 -7.04 6.23 -5.50
N VAL A 206 -8.32 6.52 -5.24
CA VAL A 206 -9.44 5.95 -6.01
C VAL A 206 -9.39 6.46 -7.45
N MET A 207 -9.24 7.77 -7.63
CA MET A 207 -9.18 8.37 -8.96
C MET A 207 -8.01 7.83 -9.77
N HIS A 208 -6.86 7.66 -9.12
CA HIS A 208 -5.68 7.09 -9.75
C HIS A 208 -5.88 5.60 -10.12
N GLU A 209 -6.51 4.80 -9.26
CA GLU A 209 -6.80 3.38 -9.54
C GLU A 209 -7.78 3.25 -10.72
N ASP A 210 -8.82 4.08 -10.75
CA ASP A 210 -9.80 4.12 -11.85
C ASP A 210 -9.16 4.53 -13.19
N GLU A 211 -8.32 5.57 -13.20
CA GLU A 211 -7.62 6.02 -14.41
C GLU A 211 -6.69 4.92 -14.96
N GLN A 212 -5.98 4.20 -14.07
CA GLN A 212 -5.14 3.07 -14.46
C GLN A 212 -5.94 1.92 -15.09
N LEU A 213 -7.12 1.61 -14.55
CA LEU A 213 -7.98 0.56 -15.08
C LEU A 213 -8.57 0.95 -16.44
N GLU A 214 -8.99 2.21 -16.60
CA GLU A 214 -9.47 2.72 -17.89
C GLU A 214 -8.37 2.69 -18.97
N GLN A 215 -7.13 3.02 -18.60
CA GLN A 215 -5.99 2.95 -19.50
C GLN A 215 -5.71 1.51 -19.94
N GLN A 216 -5.70 0.56 -19.00
CA GLN A 216 -5.49 -0.87 -19.29
C GLN A 216 -6.56 -1.44 -20.23
N LEU A 217 -7.82 -1.00 -20.08
CA LEU A 217 -8.93 -1.42 -20.95
C LEU A 217 -8.80 -0.87 -22.38
N LYS A 218 -8.26 0.34 -22.54
CA LYS A 218 -8.02 0.96 -23.86
C LYS A 218 -6.87 0.26 -24.59
N ASP A 219 -5.77 0.00 -23.89
CA ASP A 219 -4.59 -0.65 -24.47
C ASP A 219 -4.90 -2.06 -24.98
N CYS A 220 -5.81 -2.82 -24.33
CA CYS A 220 -6.24 -4.14 -24.79
C CYS A 220 -7.14 -4.11 -26.04
N SER A 221 -7.74 -2.97 -26.38
CA SER A 221 -8.70 -2.83 -27.49
C SER A 221 -8.07 -2.38 -28.81
N GLU A 222 -6.81 -1.92 -28.79
CA GLU A 222 -6.10 -1.46 -29.98
C GLU A 222 -5.33 -2.59 -30.72
N ASP A 223 -5.05 -3.72 -30.06
CA ASP A 223 -4.33 -4.86 -30.66
C ASP A 223 -5.18 -5.72 -31.63
N ASP A 224 -6.51 -5.56 -31.67
CA ASP A 224 -7.41 -6.39 -32.51
C ASP A 224 -7.68 -5.79 -33.91
N ASN A 225 -7.36 -4.52 -34.15
CA ASN A 225 -7.63 -3.86 -35.44
C ASN A 225 -6.44 -3.86 -36.42
N GLY A 226 -5.41 -4.66 -36.15
CA GLY A 226 -4.08 -4.48 -36.74
C GLY A 226 -3.54 -5.54 -37.69
N HIS A 227 -4.22 -6.66 -37.97
CA HIS A 227 -3.69 -7.66 -38.91
C HIS A 227 -4.81 -8.51 -39.56
N ASP A 228 -5.42 -8.04 -40.64
CA ASP A 228 -5.96 -8.93 -41.69
C ASP A 228 -6.38 -8.14 -42.95
N ALA A 229 -5.39 -7.74 -43.74
CA ALA A 229 -5.63 -7.33 -45.12
C ALA A 229 -4.39 -7.61 -45.99
N GLN A 230 -4.08 -8.88 -46.23
CA GLN A 230 -3.46 -9.41 -47.46
C GLN A 230 -2.97 -10.84 -47.23
N HIS A 231 -3.73 -11.85 -47.67
CA HIS A 231 -3.24 -12.88 -48.60
C HIS A 231 -4.34 -13.84 -49.09
N GLN A 232 -4.37 -13.97 -50.42
CA GLN A 232 -4.79 -15.13 -51.22
C GLN A 232 -6.26 -15.57 -51.25
N ARG A 233 -6.94 -14.88 -52.18
CA ARG A 233 -7.84 -15.44 -53.19
C ARG A 233 -7.21 -16.67 -53.89
N ASN A 234 -7.85 -17.84 -53.77
CA ASN A 234 -7.97 -18.87 -54.82
C ASN A 234 -9.14 -19.80 -54.45
N GLY A 235 -10.07 -19.98 -55.39
CA GLY A 235 -11.24 -20.85 -55.23
C GLY A 235 -10.98 -22.28 -55.69
N ILE A 236 -11.89 -23.19 -55.33
CA ILE A 236 -12.72 -24.04 -56.22
C ILE A 236 -13.59 -25.03 -55.40
N GLU A 237 -14.88 -25.00 -55.73
CA GLU A 237 -15.96 -26.02 -55.72
C GLU A 237 -16.31 -26.95 -54.53
N SER A 238 -17.52 -26.70 -53.99
CA SER A 238 -18.73 -27.57 -53.96
C SER A 238 -18.61 -29.09 -53.71
N SER A 239 -19.18 -29.56 -52.59
CA SER A 239 -20.34 -30.48 -52.53
C SER A 239 -20.48 -31.14 -51.14
N ALA A 240 -21.72 -31.37 -50.71
CA ALA A 240 -22.12 -32.09 -49.48
C ALA A 240 -22.97 -33.33 -49.88
N PRO A 241 -23.48 -34.14 -48.93
CA PRO A 241 -22.85 -35.12 -48.02
C PRO A 241 -23.35 -36.57 -48.35
N PRO A 242 -23.02 -37.68 -47.63
CA PRO A 242 -23.69 -38.03 -46.34
C PRO A 242 -22.95 -38.96 -45.33
N GLN A 243 -23.43 -38.88 -44.09
CA GLN A 243 -23.55 -39.82 -42.95
C GLN A 243 -22.84 -41.22 -42.90
N ASP A 244 -22.21 -41.45 -41.74
CA ASP A 244 -22.51 -42.48 -40.70
C ASP A 244 -21.46 -43.56 -40.30
N GLN A 245 -21.31 -43.68 -38.96
CA GLN A 245 -20.89 -44.81 -38.12
C GLN A 245 -19.42 -45.30 -38.04
N ARG A 246 -18.79 -44.98 -36.88
CA ARG A 246 -18.55 -45.86 -35.69
C ARG A 246 -17.10 -45.95 -35.16
N GLN A 247 -17.00 -45.62 -33.87
CA GLN A 247 -16.20 -46.24 -32.78
C GLN A 247 -14.70 -45.90 -32.55
N GLN A 248 -14.48 -45.21 -31.40
CA GLN A 248 -13.59 -45.54 -30.24
C GLN A 248 -12.08 -45.74 -30.51
N GLN A 249 -11.09 -45.16 -29.80
CA GLN A 249 -10.84 -44.52 -28.48
C GLN A 249 -9.53 -43.70 -28.69
N SER A 250 -9.18 -42.58 -28.03
CA SER A 250 -8.80 -42.47 -26.62
C SER A 250 -8.18 -41.08 -26.33
N ASN A 251 -8.53 -40.51 -25.19
CA ASN A 251 -7.71 -39.70 -24.27
C ASN A 251 -7.32 -38.21 -24.51
N ARG A 252 -7.92 -37.40 -23.62
CA ARG A 252 -7.32 -36.41 -22.70
C ARG A 252 -7.40 -34.93 -23.09
N THR A 253 -8.54 -34.33 -22.74
CA THR A 253 -8.76 -32.89 -22.59
C THR A 253 -8.05 -32.37 -21.33
N GLN A 254 -7.23 -31.33 -21.47
CA GLN A 254 -6.72 -30.51 -20.38
C GLN A 254 -7.63 -29.29 -20.17
N PRO A 255 -8.09 -29.00 -18.94
CA PRO A 255 -8.53 -27.66 -18.55
C PRO A 255 -7.41 -26.91 -17.82
N LEU A 256 -7.32 -25.60 -18.08
CA LEU A 256 -6.39 -24.66 -17.45
C LEU A 256 -6.57 -24.56 -15.90
N PRO A 257 -5.53 -24.15 -15.15
CA PRO A 257 -5.49 -24.31 -13.69
C PRO A 257 -6.29 -23.25 -12.92
N GLN A 258 -7.10 -23.72 -11.97
CA GLN A 258 -7.69 -22.92 -10.89
C GLN A 258 -6.63 -22.62 -9.82
N LEU A 259 -6.36 -21.33 -9.57
CA LEU A 259 -5.57 -20.90 -8.41
C LEU A 259 -6.44 -20.92 -7.15
N HIS A 260 -6.18 -21.92 -6.30
CA HIS A 260 -6.60 -21.95 -4.91
C HIS A 260 -5.85 -20.89 -4.10
N HIS A 261 -6.55 -19.97 -3.44
CA HIS A 261 -6.10 -19.49 -2.13
C HIS A 261 -7.25 -19.45 -1.12
N HIS A 262 -7.18 -20.43 -0.23
CA HIS A 262 -7.92 -20.55 1.00
C HIS A 262 -7.43 -19.48 1.99
N HIS A 263 -8.31 -18.56 2.41
CA HIS A 263 -8.21 -17.86 3.70
C HIS A 263 -9.61 -17.75 4.30
N GLN A 264 -9.91 -18.73 5.14
CA GLN A 264 -11.12 -18.80 5.94
C GLN A 264 -10.98 -17.86 7.14
N TYR A 265 -11.61 -16.68 7.08
CA TYR A 265 -11.80 -15.84 8.25
C TYR A 265 -13.17 -16.18 8.85
N ASN A 266 -13.17 -16.94 9.95
CA ASN A 266 -14.38 -17.28 10.68
C ASN A 266 -14.58 -16.24 11.80
N GLY A 267 -15.62 -15.43 11.67
CA GLY A 267 -16.05 -14.43 12.66
C GLY A 267 -17.56 -14.28 12.60
N SER A 268 -18.22 -14.78 13.63
CA SER A 268 -19.64 -15.06 13.77
C SER A 268 -20.62 -13.88 13.65
N ASN A 269 -21.61 -14.06 12.78
CA ASN A 269 -23.03 -13.62 12.80
C ASN A 269 -23.42 -12.32 13.54
N ILE A 270 -23.61 -11.24 12.77
CA ILE A 270 -24.67 -10.24 12.97
C ILE A 270 -25.23 -9.83 11.60
N SER A 271 -26.55 -9.83 11.45
CA SER A 271 -27.34 -9.63 10.24
C SER A 271 -26.90 -8.41 9.38
N GLY A 272 -26.21 -8.65 8.26
CA GLY A 272 -25.71 -7.58 7.36
C GLY A 272 -25.25 -8.04 5.97
N ASN A 273 -25.80 -9.15 5.46
CA ASN A 273 -25.21 -9.95 4.37
C ASN A 273 -25.10 -9.25 3.00
N ASP A 274 -25.85 -8.16 2.74
CA ASP A 274 -25.86 -7.48 1.44
C ASP A 274 -24.78 -6.38 1.29
N ASN A 275 -24.38 -5.75 2.39
CA ASN A 275 -23.37 -4.68 2.37
C ASN A 275 -21.96 -5.20 2.12
N ILE A 276 -21.66 -6.40 2.63
CA ILE A 276 -20.35 -7.05 2.45
C ILE A 276 -20.16 -7.39 0.97
N ALA A 277 -21.19 -7.93 0.30
CA ALA A 277 -21.15 -8.32 -1.10
C ALA A 277 -20.88 -7.14 -2.04
N ALA A 278 -21.52 -5.99 -1.80
CA ALA A 278 -21.31 -4.77 -2.60
C ALA A 278 -19.89 -4.19 -2.41
N VAL A 279 -19.37 -4.15 -1.18
CA VAL A 279 -18.00 -3.66 -0.91
C VAL A 279 -16.94 -4.61 -1.49
N SER A 280 -17.17 -5.93 -1.45
CA SER A 280 -16.25 -6.90 -2.07
C SER A 280 -16.18 -6.85 -3.60
N SER A 281 -17.07 -6.10 -4.26
CA SER A 281 -17.00 -5.84 -5.71
C SER A 281 -16.24 -4.56 -6.06
N LEU A 282 -15.86 -3.75 -5.07
CA LEU A 282 -15.10 -2.52 -5.27
C LEU A 282 -13.60 -2.81 -5.40
N ASN A 283 -12.92 -1.97 -6.15
CA ASN A 283 -11.47 -1.96 -6.16
C ASN A 283 -10.92 -1.58 -4.77
N PRO A 284 -9.69 -2.02 -4.41
CA PRO A 284 -9.13 -1.81 -3.08
C PRO A 284 -9.14 -0.35 -2.60
N CYS A 285 -8.78 0.63 -3.45
CA CYS A 285 -8.79 2.04 -3.03
C CYS A 285 -10.22 2.54 -2.83
N ALA A 286 -11.16 2.12 -3.69
CA ALA A 286 -12.58 2.47 -3.55
C ALA A 286 -13.19 1.90 -2.26
N ALA A 287 -12.79 0.69 -1.86
CA ALA A 287 -13.19 0.09 -0.59
C ALA A 287 -12.67 0.89 0.62
N ASP A 288 -11.40 1.29 0.60
CA ASP A 288 -10.80 2.15 1.66
C ASP A 288 -11.52 3.50 1.76
N ALA A 289 -11.81 4.15 0.63
CA ALA A 289 -12.52 5.42 0.59
C ALA A 289 -13.98 5.30 1.09
N TYR A 290 -14.67 4.21 0.74
CA TYR A 290 -16.01 3.92 1.23
C TYR A 290 -16.05 3.80 2.76
N HIS A 291 -15.15 2.99 3.33
CA HIS A 291 -15.07 2.81 4.77
C HIS A 291 -14.70 4.10 5.50
N MET A 292 -13.78 4.89 4.93
CA MET A 292 -13.42 6.18 5.50
C MET A 292 -14.60 7.16 5.48
N PHE A 293 -15.30 7.30 4.35
CA PHE A 293 -16.45 8.19 4.25
C PHE A 293 -17.58 7.79 5.21
N GLN A 294 -17.91 6.49 5.26
CA GLN A 294 -18.89 5.94 6.19
C GLN A 294 -18.56 6.32 7.65
N ASP A 295 -17.31 6.14 8.05
CA ASP A 295 -16.89 6.41 9.41
C ASP A 295 -16.80 7.90 9.73
N LEU A 296 -16.45 8.75 8.78
CA LEU A 296 -16.53 10.21 8.96
C LEU A 296 -17.97 10.66 9.25
N VAL A 297 -18.95 10.14 8.49
CA VAL A 297 -20.38 10.42 8.73
C VAL A 297 -20.81 9.91 10.11
N ARG A 298 -20.41 8.69 10.49
CA ARG A 298 -20.70 8.13 11.82
C ARG A 298 -20.12 8.99 12.93
N LEU A 299 -18.85 9.36 12.83
CA LEU A 299 -18.18 10.19 13.83
C LEU A 299 -18.81 11.58 13.97
N VAL A 300 -19.24 12.22 12.88
CA VAL A 300 -20.00 13.49 12.91
C VAL A 300 -21.34 13.33 13.64
N ASN A 301 -21.98 12.18 13.48
CA ASN A 301 -23.23 11.82 14.17
C ASN A 301 -23.00 11.26 15.58
N THR A 302 -21.78 11.30 16.10
CA THR A 302 -21.38 10.74 17.41
C THR A 302 -21.60 9.23 17.55
N ASP A 303 -21.67 8.53 16.42
CA ASP A 303 -21.71 7.08 16.35
C ASP A 303 -20.30 6.47 16.33
N ARG A 304 -20.20 5.20 16.73
CA ARG A 304 -18.94 4.45 16.68
C ARG A 304 -18.54 4.13 15.23
N PRO A 305 -17.28 4.38 14.83
CA PRO A 305 -16.77 3.96 13.53
C PRO A 305 -16.55 2.44 13.48
N TYR A 306 -16.58 1.87 12.28
CA TYR A 306 -16.31 0.45 12.07
C TYR A 306 -14.87 0.14 11.64
N TRP A 307 -14.26 1.03 10.87
CA TRP A 307 -12.95 0.89 10.26
C TRP A 307 -11.89 1.74 10.96
N LEU A 308 -12.22 2.99 11.34
CA LEU A 308 -11.38 3.89 12.13
C LEU A 308 -11.39 3.51 13.63
N VAL A 309 -11.11 2.25 13.93
CA VAL A 309 -11.14 1.69 15.28
C VAL A 309 -10.11 2.39 16.18
N GLY A 310 -10.57 2.85 17.35
CA GLY A 310 -9.76 3.63 18.30
C GLY A 310 -10.06 5.13 18.27
N MET A 311 -10.86 5.60 17.31
CA MET A 311 -11.48 6.92 17.39
C MET A 311 -12.70 6.88 18.29
N THR A 312 -12.72 7.77 19.29
CA THR A 312 -13.84 7.88 20.25
C THR A 312 -14.70 9.09 19.98
N GLU A 313 -14.09 10.24 19.68
CA GLU A 313 -14.79 11.50 19.47
C GLU A 313 -14.06 12.35 18.42
N MET A 314 -14.84 13.09 17.64
CA MET A 314 -14.37 14.10 16.70
C MET A 314 -15.27 15.32 16.85
N THR A 315 -14.71 16.53 16.78
CA THR A 315 -15.55 17.74 16.83
C THR A 315 -16.44 17.79 15.59
N ARG A 316 -17.74 18.07 15.79
CA ARG A 316 -18.73 18.10 14.70
C ARG A 316 -18.31 19.05 13.57
N THR A 317 -17.79 20.23 13.91
CA THR A 317 -17.31 21.22 12.94
C THR A 317 -16.21 20.66 12.05
N PHE A 318 -15.17 20.06 12.64
CA PHE A 318 -14.06 19.49 11.87
C PHE A 318 -14.50 18.33 10.99
N GLY A 319 -15.37 17.46 11.50
CA GLY A 319 -15.91 16.36 10.70
C GLY A 319 -16.75 16.84 9.51
N LEU A 320 -17.55 17.89 9.69
CA LEU A 320 -18.31 18.51 8.60
C LEU A 320 -17.40 19.17 7.57
N GLU A 321 -16.33 19.86 8.00
CA GLU A 321 -15.31 20.42 7.09
C GLU A 321 -14.64 19.34 6.23
N LEU A 322 -14.30 18.19 6.83
CA LEU A 322 -13.75 17.05 6.09
C LEU A 322 -14.74 16.49 5.08
N LEU A 323 -16.00 16.30 5.47
CA LEU A 323 -17.05 15.83 4.57
C LEU A 323 -17.30 16.81 3.42
N GLU A 324 -17.33 18.11 3.71
CA GLU A 324 -17.51 19.16 2.70
C GLU A 324 -16.36 19.16 1.68
N SER A 325 -15.10 19.15 2.14
CA SER A 325 -13.94 19.08 1.24
C SER A 325 -13.98 17.80 0.40
N VAL A 326 -14.30 16.66 1.00
CA VAL A 326 -14.37 15.39 0.28
C VAL A 326 -15.46 15.41 -0.80
N LEU A 327 -16.66 15.89 -0.46
CA LEU A 327 -17.79 15.96 -1.38
C LEU A 327 -17.62 17.02 -2.47
N SER A 328 -16.88 18.10 -2.19
CA SER A 328 -16.57 19.15 -3.15
C SER A 328 -15.46 18.74 -4.12
N ASP A 329 -14.37 18.20 -3.60
CA ASP A 329 -13.13 18.01 -4.36
C ASP A 329 -13.10 16.66 -5.10
N PHE A 330 -13.83 15.65 -4.60
CA PHE A 330 -13.84 14.29 -5.15
C PHE A 330 -15.22 13.85 -5.66
N GLN A 331 -16.03 14.80 -6.12
CA GLN A 331 -17.34 14.54 -6.75
C GLN A 331 -17.35 13.35 -7.73
N PRO A 332 -16.36 13.18 -8.64
CA PRO A 332 -16.37 12.07 -9.60
C PRO A 332 -16.31 10.69 -8.95
N VAL A 333 -15.60 10.56 -7.81
CA VAL A 333 -15.55 9.31 -7.02
C VAL A 333 -16.97 8.92 -6.59
N PHE A 334 -17.73 9.90 -6.08
CA PHE A 334 -19.10 9.68 -5.65
C PHE A 334 -20.02 9.39 -6.83
N TYR A 335 -19.91 10.08 -7.98
CA TYR A 335 -20.78 9.76 -9.12
C TYR A 335 -20.56 8.34 -9.65
N LYS A 336 -19.31 7.90 -9.81
CA LYS A 336 -19.01 6.53 -10.25
C LYS A 336 -19.48 5.49 -9.24
N VAL A 337 -19.22 5.70 -7.95
CA VAL A 337 -19.66 4.80 -6.88
C VAL A 337 -21.19 4.82 -6.75
N ILE A 338 -21.85 5.98 -6.83
CA ILE A 338 -23.31 6.16 -6.80
C ILE A 338 -23.97 5.51 -8.03
N TYR A 339 -23.36 5.52 -9.23
CA TYR A 339 -23.88 4.77 -10.38
C TYR A 339 -23.85 3.25 -10.14
N CYS A 340 -22.79 2.72 -9.52
CA CYS A 340 -22.75 1.31 -9.08
C CYS A 340 -23.69 1.03 -7.89
N TYR A 341 -23.89 1.99 -6.99
CA TYR A 341 -24.67 1.85 -5.75
C TYR A 341 -26.19 2.00 -5.98
N ILE A 342 -26.62 2.91 -6.87
CA ILE A 342 -28.02 3.13 -7.25
C ILE A 342 -28.59 1.92 -7.99
N HIS A 343 -27.78 1.17 -8.75
CA HIS A 343 -28.23 -0.08 -9.35
C HIS A 343 -28.34 -1.23 -8.33
N SER A 344 -27.69 -1.11 -7.17
CA SER A 344 -27.70 -2.16 -6.14
C SER A 344 -28.82 -1.99 -5.12
N LYS A 345 -29.03 -0.85 -4.43
CA LYS A 345 -30.20 -0.65 -3.51
C LYS A 345 -30.61 0.82 -3.23
N SER A 346 -31.91 0.98 -3.00
CA SER A 346 -32.69 2.17 -2.64
C SER A 346 -32.32 2.86 -1.31
N TYR A 347 -31.13 3.43 -1.16
CA TYR A 347 -30.76 4.28 -0.01
C TYR A 347 -30.98 5.78 -0.28
N LEU A 348 -32.21 6.14 -0.65
CA LEU A 348 -32.63 7.53 -0.90
C LEU A 348 -33.17 8.25 0.36
N GLN A 349 -33.07 7.64 1.55
CA GLN A 349 -33.67 8.22 2.78
C GLN A 349 -32.68 8.96 3.71
N LEU A 350 -31.38 8.95 3.44
CA LEU A 350 -30.39 9.73 4.22
C LEU A 350 -29.92 11.01 3.52
N TRP A 351 -30.42 11.27 2.31
CA TRP A 351 -30.02 12.41 1.46
C TRP A 351 -31.23 13.29 1.05
N ARG A 352 -32.18 13.47 1.97
CA ARG A 352 -33.20 14.53 1.90
C ARG A 352 -33.18 15.38 3.14
#